data_AF-A0A1H3R9N0-F1
#
_entry.id   AF-A0A1H3R9N0-F1
#
_cell.length_a   1.000
_cell.length_b   1.000
_cell.length_c   1.000
_cell.angle_alpha   90.00
_cell.angle_beta   90.00
_cell.angle_gamma   90.00
#
_symmetry.space_group_name_H-M   'P 1'
#
loop_
_entity.id
_entity.type
_entity.pdbx_description
1 polymer ?
#
loop_
_entity_poly.entity_id
_entity_poly.type
_entity_poly.pdbx_seq_one_letter_code
_entity_poly.pdbx_strand_id
1 'polypeptide(L)'
;VADKYPSLRAFSGDAGYRGTAVDFATNGLGLVLHISEKIEGKWAVLPKRWVVERTFSWLGNFRRLSKDFEILPGTAENMIRIAMMKIALAECV
;
A
#
# COMPACT_ATOMS: atom_id res chain seq x y z
N VAL A 1 3.45 -12.10 -10.97
CA VAL A 1 3.65 -10.78 -10.31
C VAL A 1 5.13 -10.56 -9.99
N ALA A 2 5.77 -11.50 -9.29
CA ALA A 2 7.22 -11.46 -9.06
C ALA A 2 8.02 -11.35 -10.37
N ASP A 3 7.67 -12.15 -11.39
CA ASP A 3 8.37 -12.12 -12.69
C ASP A 3 8.26 -10.79 -13.43
N LYS A 4 7.15 -10.07 -13.21
CA LYS A 4 6.90 -8.75 -13.83
C LYS A 4 7.71 -7.65 -13.14
N TYR A 5 8.04 -7.83 -11.86
CA TYR A 5 8.68 -6.82 -11.02
C TYR A 5 9.87 -7.43 -10.27
N PRO A 6 11.03 -7.60 -10.94
CA PRO A 6 12.20 -8.27 -10.36
C PRO A 6 12.83 -7.51 -9.17
N SER A 7 12.50 -6.23 -9.00
CA SER A 7 12.94 -5.42 -7.85
C SER A 7 12.14 -5.71 -6.57
N LEU A 8 11.04 -6.46 -6.66
CA LEU A 8 10.21 -6.80 -5.51
C LEU A 8 10.89 -7.85 -4.64
N ARG A 9 11.20 -7.50 -3.39
CA ARG A 9 11.96 -8.39 -2.47
C ARG A 9 11.11 -9.08 -1.41
N ALA A 10 10.02 -8.46 -1.00
CA ALA A 10 9.16 -8.96 0.07
C ALA A 10 7.85 -8.17 0.10
N PHE A 11 6.86 -8.72 0.79
CA PHE A 11 5.59 -8.09 1.10
C PHE A 11 5.54 -7.69 2.59
N SER A 12 4.59 -6.83 2.94
CA SER A 12 4.27 -6.47 4.32
C SER A 12 2.76 -6.57 4.50
N GLY A 13 2.31 -7.15 5.61
CA GLY A 13 0.89 -7.29 5.95
C GLY A 13 0.67 -7.21 7.45
N ASP A 14 -0.59 -7.16 7.88
CA ASP A 14 -0.96 -7.29 9.29
C ASP A 14 -1.23 -8.76 9.68
N ALA A 15 -1.58 -8.99 10.94
CA ALA A 15 -1.87 -10.31 11.48
C ALA A 15 -3.07 -11.02 10.81
N GLY A 16 -3.94 -10.31 10.08
CA GLY A 16 -5.05 -10.89 9.34
C GLY A 16 -4.61 -11.68 8.11
N TYR A 17 -3.40 -11.43 7.61
CA TYR A 17 -2.83 -12.15 6.46
C TYR A 17 -2.02 -13.40 6.87
N ARG A 18 -2.14 -13.87 8.11
CA ARG A 18 -1.53 -15.13 8.55
C ARG A 18 -2.17 -16.33 7.82
N GLY A 19 -1.41 -17.40 7.61
CA GLY A 19 -1.87 -18.61 6.92
C GLY A 19 -1.77 -18.48 5.40
N THR A 20 -2.90 -18.59 4.69
CA THR A 20 -2.94 -18.73 3.23
C THR A 20 -2.15 -17.67 2.46
N ALA A 21 -2.15 -16.42 2.92
CA ALA A 21 -1.40 -15.35 2.23
C ALA A 21 0.12 -15.47 2.45
N VAL A 22 0.58 -15.91 3.63
CA VAL A 22 1.99 -16.23 3.88
C VAL A 22 2.42 -17.42 3.03
N ASP A 23 1.59 -18.46 2.96
CA ASP A 23 1.87 -19.66 2.16
C ASP A 23 1.93 -19.33 0.68
N PHE A 24 1.00 -18.51 0.19
CA PHE A 24 1.01 -18.05 -1.20
C PHE A 24 2.25 -17.21 -1.52
N ALA A 25 2.62 -16.26 -0.66
CA ALA A 25 3.82 -15.44 -0.87
C ALA A 25 5.07 -16.33 -0.91
N THR A 26 5.20 -17.24 0.04
CA THR A 26 6.41 -18.06 0.21
C THR A 26 6.50 -19.15 -0.85
N ASN A 27 5.46 -19.98 -0.98
CA ASN A 27 5.47 -21.15 -1.87
C ASN A 27 5.06 -20.79 -3.31
N GLY A 28 4.18 -19.81 -3.48
CA GLY A 28 3.69 -19.39 -4.80
C GLY A 28 4.57 -18.35 -5.48
N LEU A 29 5.13 -17.40 -4.72
CA LEU A 29 5.94 -16.30 -5.27
C LEU A 29 7.43 -16.37 -4.91
N GLY A 30 7.84 -17.26 -3.99
CA GLY A 30 9.22 -17.29 -3.51
C GLY A 30 9.62 -16.05 -2.70
N LEU A 31 8.65 -15.29 -2.20
CA LEU A 31 8.85 -14.02 -1.52
C LEU A 31 8.33 -14.08 -0.08
N VAL A 32 9.00 -13.37 0.83
CA VAL A 32 8.60 -13.33 2.24
C VAL A 32 7.48 -12.32 2.45
N LEU A 33 6.47 -12.68 3.26
CA LEU A 33 5.47 -11.75 3.79
C LEU A 33 5.80 -11.39 5.24
N HIS A 34 6.24 -10.15 5.47
CA HIS A 34 6.49 -9.65 6.82
C HIS A 34 5.17 -9.28 7.50
N ILE A 35 4.79 -10.03 8.53
CA ILE A 35 3.61 -9.76 9.33
C ILE A 35 3.94 -8.77 10.44
N SER A 36 3.27 -7.62 10.43
CA SER A 36 3.35 -6.65 11.51
C SER A 36 2.44 -7.10 12.66
N GLU A 37 3.04 -7.25 13.84
CA GLU A 37 2.29 -7.58 15.05
C GLU A 37 1.61 -6.34 15.64
N LYS A 38 0.64 -6.59 16.52
CA LYS A 38 -0.01 -5.53 17.30
C LYS A 38 1.01 -4.98 18.29
N ILE A 39 1.08 -3.65 18.40
CA ILE A 39 1.93 -3.01 19.40
C ILE A 39 1.28 -3.20 20.77
N GLU A 40 1.98 -3.82 21.72
CA GLU A 40 1.50 -4.04 23.09
C GLU A 40 2.00 -2.95 24.04
N GLY A 41 1.10 -2.46 24.90
CA GLY A 41 1.42 -1.66 26.09
C GLY A 41 1.88 -0.21 25.88
N LYS A 42 2.54 0.15 24.77
CA LYS A 42 3.03 1.51 24.50
C LYS A 42 3.03 1.82 23.00
N TRP A 43 2.95 3.11 22.64
CA TRP A 43 3.09 3.53 21.24
C TRP A 43 4.52 3.25 20.74
N ALA A 44 4.64 2.75 19.50
CA ALA A 44 5.93 2.52 18.85
C ALA A 44 5.87 2.93 17.37
N VAL A 45 7.00 3.39 16.84
CA VAL A 45 7.13 3.71 15.41
C VAL A 45 7.26 2.41 14.62
N LEU A 46 6.41 2.22 13.61
CA LEU A 46 6.50 1.14 12.63
C LEU A 46 6.90 1.70 11.27
N PRO A 47 8.20 1.74 10.93
CA PRO A 47 8.71 2.55 9.82
C PRO A 47 8.00 2.29 8.48
N LYS A 48 7.79 1.02 8.12
CA LYS A 48 7.12 0.66 6.85
C LYS A 48 5.64 1.03 6.83
N ARG A 49 4.93 0.92 7.96
CA ARG A 49 3.50 1.27 8.06
C ARG A 49 3.31 2.77 7.82
N TRP A 50 4.14 3.59 8.45
CA TRP A 50 4.06 5.05 8.31
C TRP A 50 4.33 5.54 6.89
N VAL A 51 5.20 4.87 6.12
CA VAL A 51 5.41 5.21 4.70
C VAL A 51 4.14 5.00 3.89
N VAL A 52 3.47 3.85 4.10
CA VAL A 52 2.23 3.50 3.39
C VAL A 52 1.09 4.46 3.79
N GLU A 53 0.87 4.64 5.09
CA GLU A 53 -0.18 5.52 5.60
C GLU A 53 0.02 6.97 5.18
N ARG A 54 1.27 7.48 5.21
CA ARG A 54 1.60 8.83 4.75
C ARG A 54 1.26 9.01 3.26
N THR A 55 1.63 8.03 2.43
CA THR A 55 1.34 8.07 0.99
C THR A 55 -0.16 8.20 0.75
N PHE A 56 -0.99 7.43 1.45
CA PHE A 56 -2.44 7.53 1.32
C PHE A 56 -3.03 8.80 1.97
N SER A 57 -2.45 9.28 3.06
CA SER A 57 -2.88 10.53 3.73
C SER A 57 -2.80 11.72 2.77
N TRP A 58 -1.79 11.76 1.89
CA TRP A 58 -1.67 12.81 0.89
C TRP A 58 -2.80 12.83 -0.14
N LEU A 59 -3.49 11.71 -0.39
CA LEU A 59 -4.68 11.70 -1.23
C LEU A 59 -5.80 12.58 -0.65
N GLY A 60 -5.83 12.80 0.67
CA GLY A 60 -6.75 13.72 1.33
C GLY A 60 -6.62 15.17 0.86
N ASN A 61 -5.47 15.56 0.29
CA ASN A 61 -5.26 16.90 -0.26
C ASN A 61 -5.92 17.10 -1.63
N PHE A 62 -6.46 16.03 -2.24
CA PHE A 62 -7.14 16.09 -3.51
C PHE A 62 -8.64 16.15 -3.27
N ARG A 63 -9.23 17.34 -3.43
CA ARG A 63 -10.67 17.58 -3.19
C ARG A 63 -11.59 16.53 -3.83
N ARG A 64 -11.23 16.06 -5.02
CA ARG A 64 -12.01 15.09 -5.81
C ARG A 64 -11.90 13.64 -5.31
N LEU A 65 -10.97 13.34 -4.40
CA LEU A 65 -10.86 12.06 -3.70
C LEU A 65 -11.47 12.09 -2.29
N SER A 66 -11.98 13.24 -1.83
CA SER A 66 -12.56 13.36 -0.48
C SER A 66 -13.85 12.56 -0.30
N LYS A 67 -14.55 12.27 -1.39
CA LYS A 67 -15.77 11.46 -1.46
C LYS A 67 -15.82 10.74 -2.80
N ASP A 68 -16.68 9.73 -2.90
CA ASP A 68 -16.97 9.11 -4.19
C ASP A 68 -17.88 10.04 -5.01
N PHE A 69 -17.26 10.78 -5.94
CA PHE A 69 -17.97 11.68 -6.86
C PHE A 69 -18.19 11.07 -8.24
N GLU A 70 -17.48 9.99 -8.56
CA GLU A 70 -17.42 9.49 -9.93
C GLU A 70 -18.49 8.41 -10.14
N ILE A 71 -19.21 8.51 -11.25
CA ILE A 71 -20.30 7.57 -11.56
C ILE A 71 -19.73 6.21 -12.00
N LEU A 72 -18.59 6.22 -12.68
CA LEU A 72 -17.97 5.03 -13.25
C LEU A 72 -16.73 4.65 -12.44
N PRO A 73 -16.56 3.37 -12.07
CA PRO A 73 -15.37 2.89 -11.37
C PRO A 73 -14.06 3.23 -12.08
N GLY A 74 -14.06 3.16 -13.42
CA GLY A 74 -12.89 3.52 -14.22
C GLY A 74 -12.49 5.00 -14.10
N THR A 75 -13.47 5.90 -13.93
CA THR A 75 -13.19 7.32 -13.68
C THR A 75 -12.65 7.53 -12.27
N ALA A 76 -13.24 6.85 -11.27
CA ALA A 76 -12.75 6.89 -9.89
C ALA A 76 -11.29 6.40 -9.79
N GLU A 77 -10.98 5.28 -10.45
CA GLU A 77 -9.63 4.74 -10.53
C GLU A 77 -8.66 5.73 -11.20
N ASN A 78 -9.07 6.35 -12.31
CA ASN A 78 -8.24 7.35 -12.99
C ASN A 78 -7.97 8.57 -12.11
N MET A 79 -8.93 9.01 -11.29
CA MET A 79 -8.70 10.10 -10.33
C MET A 79 -7.63 9.75 -9.29
N ILE A 80 -7.61 8.51 -8.80
CA ILE A 80 -6.56 8.02 -7.89
C ILE A 80 -5.21 7.98 -8.60
N ARG A 81 -5.16 7.45 -9.83
CA ARG A 81 -3.92 7.38 -10.63
C ARG A 81 -3.33 8.77 -10.88
N ILE A 82 -4.17 9.75 -11.24
CA ILE A 82 -3.74 11.15 -11.45
C ILE A 82 -3.17 11.75 -10.16
N ALA A 83 -3.82 11.55 -9.02
CA ALA A 83 -3.33 12.04 -7.74
C ALA A 83 -1.99 11.40 -7.35
N MET A 84 -1.86 10.08 -7.53
CA MET A 84 -0.63 9.35 -7.27
C MET A 84 0.52 9.79 -8.18
N MET A 85 0.26 10.06 -9.47
CA MET A 85 1.28 10.62 -10.37
C MET A 85 1.77 11.98 -9.88
N LYS A 86 0.88 12.86 -9.42
CA LYS A 86 1.28 14.17 -8.88
C LYS A 86 2.12 14.03 -7.60
N ILE A 87 1.74 13.13 -6.69
CA ILE A 87 2.51 12.85 -5.46
C ILE A 87 3.90 12.32 -5.82
N ALA A 88 3.98 11.30 -6.68
CA ALA A 88 5.25 10.67 -7.04
C ALA A 88 6.20 11.66 -7.72
N LEU A 89 5.70 12.50 -8.62
CA LEU A 89 6.52 13.53 -9.28
C LEU A 89 7.05 14.59 -8.31
N ALA A 90 6.27 14.96 -7.29
CA ALA A 90 6.69 15.94 -6.29
C ALA A 90 7.83 15.44 -5.40
N GLU A 91 7.95 14.13 -5.20
CA GLU A 91 9.03 13.51 -4.41
C GLU A 91 10.27 13.17 -5.25
N CYS A 92 10.19 13.26 -6.58
CA CYS A 92 11.32 13.05 -7.50
C CYS A 92 12.16 14.31 -7.74
N VAL A 93 11.72 15.47 -7.24
CA VAL A 93 12.39 16.78 -7.35
C VAL A 93 12.89 17.19 -5.98
#